data_AF-A0A941XPV5-F1
#
_entry.id   AF-A0A941XPV5-F1
#
_cell.length_a   1.000
_cell.length_b   1.000
_cell.length_c   1.000
_cell.angle_alpha   90.00
_cell.angle_beta   90.00
_cell.angle_gamma   90.00
#
_symmetry.space_group_name_H-M   'P 1'
#
loop_
_entity.id
_entity.type
_entity.pdbx_description
1 polymer ?
#
loop_
_entity_poly.entity_id
_entity_poly.type
_entity_poly.pdbx_seq_one_letter_code
_entity_poly.pdbx_strand_id
1 'polypeptide(L)'
;MIINDTINLYNVAQTKSYKGGLMLIRYPSNVISKMGYGANIKGKTKALYPAMAEIQVRSFSKYVDITLMAIESDAQIICFIDNISVGVQSIRKGKIETLRFELHKRQIEYLKSKGDKSVLWRFIMPSYTRISFYNVQAESTITKMTEEQDTYVLYGSSISQGVGALNVASCYAFRLQEELHISILNKSLSGSCLLEPDVINYLVGLNAKGYVLELGCNARGVMGENEFAKRVDYLLDLLTTLKPNCPIVIVNILQILENIYHHNAVISEFEVKDKLFIKQIKQMVKKYSDKGHIYLINSIKNATSLELLTQDLLHPSNKGHEAISRAVYEFMRKNKLC
;
A
#
# COMPACT_ATOMS: atom_id res chain seq x y z
N MET A 1 4.98 10.85 -8.93
CA MET A 1 5.32 12.27 -9.16
C MET A 1 6.78 12.31 -9.57
N ILE A 2 7.15 13.04 -10.62
CA ILE A 2 8.54 13.14 -11.09
C ILE A 2 9.06 14.52 -10.67
N ILE A 3 10.16 14.59 -9.90
CA ILE A 3 10.77 15.88 -9.47
C ILE A 3 11.52 16.50 -10.65
N ASN A 4 12.26 15.64 -11.34
CA ASN A 4 13.01 15.87 -12.57
C ASN A 4 13.02 14.55 -13.34
N ASP A 5 13.40 14.54 -14.61
CA ASP A 5 13.40 13.34 -15.45
C ASP A 5 14.21 12.14 -14.89
N THR A 6 14.92 12.31 -13.77
CA THR A 6 15.82 11.32 -13.14
C THR A 6 15.36 10.80 -11.77
N ILE A 7 14.48 11.51 -11.04
CA ILE A 7 13.98 11.10 -9.71
C ILE A 7 12.45 10.93 -9.71
N ASN A 8 12.00 9.69 -9.48
CA ASN A 8 10.58 9.39 -9.28
C ASN A 8 10.27 9.35 -7.79
N LEU A 9 9.25 10.11 -7.38
CA LEU A 9 8.54 9.92 -6.14
C LEU A 9 7.32 9.05 -6.42
N TYR A 10 7.51 7.73 -6.34
CA TYR A 10 6.47 6.75 -6.58
C TYR A 10 5.51 6.65 -5.37
N ASN A 11 4.22 6.48 -5.64
CA ASN A 11 3.13 6.55 -4.64
C ASN A 11 3.03 7.89 -3.87
N VAL A 12 3.70 8.95 -4.35
CA VAL A 12 3.57 10.33 -3.86
C VAL A 12 2.69 11.13 -4.82
N ALA A 13 1.64 11.73 -4.26
CA ALA A 13 0.68 12.55 -5.01
C ALA A 13 0.99 14.04 -4.90
N GLN A 14 1.55 14.45 -3.77
CA GLN A 14 1.90 15.83 -3.52
C GLN A 14 3.16 15.90 -2.65
N THR A 15 3.94 16.97 -2.82
CA THR A 15 4.97 17.37 -1.86
C THR A 15 4.64 18.72 -1.23
N LYS A 16 5.17 18.95 -0.04
CA LYS A 16 5.12 20.27 0.63
C LYS A 16 6.50 20.59 1.20
N SER A 17 6.93 21.84 1.08
CA SER A 17 8.17 22.27 1.72
C SER A 17 8.11 22.08 3.24
N TYR A 18 9.12 21.44 3.80
CA TYR A 18 9.27 21.26 5.24
C TYR A 18 10.75 21.26 5.62
N LYS A 19 11.17 22.28 6.39
CA LYS A 19 12.56 22.50 6.81
C LYS A 19 13.59 22.37 5.68
N GLY A 20 13.29 22.93 4.51
CA GLY A 20 14.16 22.88 3.32
C GLY A 20 14.09 21.60 2.50
N GLY A 21 13.31 20.59 2.92
CA GLY A 21 13.05 19.37 2.14
C GLY A 21 11.63 19.31 1.59
N LEU A 22 11.36 18.24 0.85
CA LEU A 22 10.07 17.90 0.25
C LEU A 22 9.38 16.82 1.08
N MET A 23 8.40 17.21 1.90
CA MET A 23 7.58 16.26 2.64
C MET A 23 6.73 15.43 1.68
N LEU A 24 6.84 14.10 1.75
CA LEU A 24 6.18 13.17 0.85
C LEU A 24 4.73 12.91 1.31
N ILE A 25 3.74 13.16 0.44
CA ILE A 25 2.31 13.04 0.77
C ILE A 25 1.62 12.12 -0.25
N ARG A 26 0.89 11.09 0.23
CA ARG A 26 0.26 10.08 -0.65
C ARG A 26 -1.03 10.55 -1.32
N TYR A 27 -1.62 11.64 -0.86
CA TYR A 27 -2.88 12.20 -1.35
C TYR A 27 -2.77 13.71 -1.58
N PRO A 28 -3.48 14.26 -2.58
CA PRO A 28 -3.59 15.70 -2.77
C PRO A 28 -4.27 16.41 -1.57
N SER A 29 -3.86 17.64 -1.29
CA SER A 29 -4.37 18.43 -0.15
C SER A 29 -5.88 18.68 -0.22
N ASN A 30 -6.43 18.88 -1.42
CA ASN A 30 -7.87 19.04 -1.61
C ASN A 30 -8.64 17.77 -1.20
N VAL A 31 -8.13 16.58 -1.53
CA VAL A 31 -8.72 15.30 -1.10
C VAL A 31 -8.57 15.12 0.41
N ILE A 32 -7.38 15.39 0.97
CA ILE A 32 -7.10 15.28 2.41
C ILE A 32 -8.08 16.14 3.23
N SER A 33 -8.38 17.36 2.77
CA SER A 33 -9.28 18.27 3.48
C SER A 33 -10.70 17.71 3.69
N LYS A 34 -11.12 16.80 2.79
CA LYS A 34 -12.44 16.15 2.75
C LYS A 34 -12.49 14.80 3.45
N MET A 35 -11.34 14.23 3.85
CA MET A 35 -11.30 12.91 4.51
C MET A 35 -11.94 12.93 5.89
N GLY A 36 -12.68 11.88 6.20
CA GLY A 36 -13.32 11.64 7.48
C GLY A 36 -14.80 11.27 7.40
N TYR A 37 -15.33 10.80 8.53
CA TYR A 37 -16.74 10.49 8.72
C TYR A 37 -17.14 10.71 10.18
N GLY A 38 -18.12 11.58 10.42
CA GLY A 38 -18.49 12.00 11.78
C GLY A 38 -17.28 12.54 12.53
N ALA A 39 -17.03 12.03 13.74
CA ALA A 39 -15.86 12.38 14.54
C ALA A 39 -14.54 11.73 14.06
N ASN A 40 -14.58 10.74 13.17
CA ASN A 40 -13.37 10.07 12.70
C ASN A 40 -12.71 10.85 11.55
N ILE A 41 -11.64 11.56 11.87
CA ILE A 41 -10.82 12.33 10.92
C ILE A 41 -9.41 11.76 10.71
N LYS A 42 -9.16 10.51 11.14
CA LYS A 42 -7.82 9.89 11.12
C LYS A 42 -7.20 9.86 9.72
N GLY A 43 -8.03 9.76 8.67
CA GLY A 43 -7.60 9.78 7.27
C GLY A 43 -6.75 11.00 6.93
N LYS A 44 -7.08 12.18 7.48
CA LYS A 44 -6.32 13.41 7.25
C LYS A 44 -4.85 13.28 7.63
N THR A 45 -4.59 12.63 8.76
CA THR A 45 -3.23 12.37 9.24
C THR A 45 -2.58 11.21 8.50
N LYS A 46 -3.30 10.10 8.31
CA LYS A 46 -2.73 8.89 7.68
C LYS A 46 -2.39 9.06 6.19
N ALA A 47 -3.05 10.00 5.52
CA ALA A 47 -2.72 10.39 4.16
C ALA A 47 -1.35 11.09 4.03
N LEU A 48 -0.85 11.68 5.13
CA LEU A 48 0.47 12.32 5.19
C LEU A 48 1.60 11.30 5.39
N TYR A 49 1.29 10.08 5.84
CA TYR A 49 2.32 9.06 6.06
C TYR A 49 2.66 8.37 4.74
N PRO A 50 3.93 8.31 4.34
CA PRO A 50 4.39 7.81 3.05
C PRO A 50 4.45 6.28 3.01
N ALA A 51 3.39 5.58 3.44
CA ALA A 51 3.35 4.13 3.48
C ALA A 51 3.62 3.53 2.09
N MET A 52 4.75 2.81 1.94
CA MET A 52 5.26 2.30 0.65
C MET A 52 5.43 3.39 -0.42
N ALA A 53 5.67 4.65 -0.04
CA ALA A 53 6.21 5.59 -1.00
C ALA A 53 7.63 5.17 -1.33
N GLU A 54 8.02 5.30 -2.59
CA GLU A 54 9.38 5.02 -3.02
C GLU A 54 10.02 6.27 -3.60
N ILE A 55 11.28 6.50 -3.26
CA ILE A 55 12.15 7.38 -4.05
C ILE A 55 12.93 6.46 -4.97
N GLN A 56 12.78 6.66 -6.28
CA GLN A 56 13.37 5.78 -7.29
C GLN A 56 14.33 6.56 -8.19
N VAL A 57 15.49 5.98 -8.44
CA VAL A 57 16.50 6.49 -9.37
C VAL A 57 17.12 5.34 -10.15
N ARG A 58 17.44 5.53 -11.43
CA ARG A 58 18.22 4.55 -12.21
C ARG A 58 19.69 4.95 -12.24
N SER A 59 20.59 4.01 -11.96
CA SER A 59 22.03 4.30 -11.99
C SER A 59 22.90 3.05 -12.20
N PHE A 60 24.13 3.27 -12.66
CA PHE A 60 25.23 2.31 -12.69
C PHE A 60 26.09 2.34 -11.41
N SER A 61 25.67 3.10 -10.41
CA SER A 61 26.41 3.26 -9.16
C SER A 61 26.51 1.95 -8.38
N LYS A 62 27.63 1.77 -7.69
CA LYS A 62 27.80 0.73 -6.66
C LYS A 62 27.24 1.18 -5.31
N TYR A 63 27.10 2.48 -5.09
CA TYR A 63 26.42 3.05 -3.94
C TYR A 63 25.60 4.28 -4.28
N VAL A 64 24.53 4.51 -3.51
CA VAL A 64 23.70 5.70 -3.59
C VAL A 64 23.45 6.23 -2.19
N ASP A 65 23.67 7.54 -2.05
CA ASP A 65 23.43 8.32 -0.86
C ASP A 65 22.05 8.99 -0.96
N ILE A 66 21.25 8.90 0.09
CA ILE A 66 19.92 9.51 0.17
C ILE A 66 19.80 10.33 1.46
N THR A 67 19.41 11.60 1.33
CA THR A 67 19.24 12.53 2.45
C THR A 67 17.76 12.71 2.79
N LEU A 68 17.39 12.35 4.01
CA LEU A 68 16.01 12.32 4.51
C LEU A 68 15.92 12.90 5.92
N MET A 69 14.69 13.22 6.35
CA MET A 69 14.36 13.47 7.75
C MET A 69 13.02 12.82 8.09
N ALA A 70 12.98 12.09 9.21
CA ALA A 70 11.74 11.62 9.81
C ALA A 70 11.21 12.66 10.80
N ILE A 71 9.89 12.87 10.83
CA ILE A 71 9.30 14.02 11.53
C ILE A 71 8.80 13.66 12.94
N GLU A 72 7.99 12.61 13.10
CA GLU A 72 7.35 12.29 14.37
C GLU A 72 8.11 11.29 15.24
N SER A 73 8.81 10.36 14.60
CA SER A 73 9.58 9.28 15.22
C SER A 73 10.81 8.97 14.39
N ASP A 74 11.71 8.17 14.94
CA ASP A 74 12.73 7.48 14.16
C ASP A 74 12.05 6.65 13.06
N ALA A 75 12.75 6.39 11.97
CA ALA A 75 12.21 5.72 10.80
C ALA A 75 13.21 4.73 10.22
N GLN A 76 12.72 3.56 9.80
CA GLN A 76 13.47 2.65 8.95
C GLN A 76 13.24 2.97 7.47
N ILE A 77 14.32 3.00 6.71
CA ILE A 77 14.37 3.15 5.26
C ILE A 77 14.94 1.85 4.69
N ILE A 78 14.21 1.25 3.77
CA ILE A 78 14.61 -0.01 3.13
C ILE A 78 15.05 0.29 1.71
N CYS A 79 16.16 -0.29 1.26
CA CYS A 79 16.68 -0.11 -0.08
C CYS A 79 16.67 -1.42 -0.86
N PHE A 80 16.23 -1.34 -2.11
CA PHE A 80 16.31 -2.40 -3.11
C PHE A 80 17.00 -1.87 -4.37
N ILE A 81 17.61 -2.79 -5.12
CA ILE A 81 17.91 -2.60 -6.54
C ILE A 81 17.06 -3.56 -7.36
N ASP A 82 16.31 -3.05 -8.33
CA ASP A 82 15.23 -3.78 -9.00
C ASP A 82 14.31 -4.43 -7.95
N ASN A 83 14.33 -5.77 -7.81
CA ASN A 83 13.61 -6.53 -6.80
C ASN A 83 14.55 -7.29 -5.83
N ILE A 84 15.77 -6.79 -5.65
CA ILE A 84 16.80 -7.41 -4.80
C ILE A 84 17.10 -6.47 -3.62
N SER A 85 16.92 -6.97 -2.40
CA SER A 85 17.20 -6.20 -1.18
C SER A 85 18.69 -5.81 -1.11
N VAL A 86 18.95 -4.55 -0.79
CA VAL A 86 20.29 -4.01 -0.51
C VAL A 86 20.51 -3.91 0.99
N GLY A 87 19.53 -3.36 1.72
CA GLY A 87 19.65 -3.24 3.17
C GLY A 87 18.57 -2.38 3.80
N VAL A 88 18.64 -2.26 5.13
CA VAL A 88 17.77 -1.43 5.95
C VAL A 88 18.66 -0.51 6.78
N GLN A 89 18.31 0.77 6.84
CA GLN A 89 18.96 1.75 7.70
C GLN A 89 17.93 2.60 8.41
N SER A 90 18.33 3.25 9.51
CA SER A 90 17.44 4.08 10.32
C SER A 90 17.87 5.54 10.29
N ILE A 91 16.90 6.44 10.28
CA ILE A 91 17.09 7.87 10.54
C ILE A 91 16.38 8.25 11.83
N ARG A 92 16.95 9.23 12.53
CA ARG A 92 16.50 9.76 13.80
C ARG A 92 15.49 10.86 13.61
N LYS A 93 14.49 10.89 14.50
CA LYS A 93 13.47 11.93 14.55
C LYS A 93 14.10 13.33 14.51
N GLY A 94 13.63 14.15 13.58
CA GLY A 94 13.96 15.57 13.48
C GLY A 94 15.36 15.90 12.98
N LYS A 95 16.18 14.90 12.61
CA LYS A 95 17.51 15.09 12.04
C LYS A 95 17.48 14.89 10.53
N ILE A 96 18.19 15.77 9.81
CA ILE A 96 18.46 15.60 8.38
C ILE A 96 19.70 14.71 8.30
N GLU A 97 19.53 13.50 7.77
CA GLU A 97 20.58 12.48 7.73
C GLU A 97 20.74 11.93 6.32
N THR A 98 21.99 11.71 5.92
CA THR A 98 22.35 11.05 4.67
C THR A 98 22.67 9.59 4.96
N LEU A 99 21.92 8.69 4.33
CA LEU A 99 22.13 7.25 4.38
C LEU A 99 22.88 6.80 3.11
N ARG A 100 23.97 6.06 3.26
CA ARG A 100 24.67 5.43 2.14
C ARG A 100 24.25 3.98 2.00
N PHE A 101 23.62 3.61 0.89
CA PHE A 101 23.37 2.21 0.55
C PHE A 101 24.39 1.75 -0.48
N GLU A 102 25.10 0.67 -0.18
CA GLU A 102 26.18 0.13 -1.00
C GLU A 102 25.88 -1.33 -1.38
N LEU A 103 26.16 -1.67 -2.63
CA LEU A 103 25.99 -3.01 -3.16
C LEU A 103 27.04 -3.95 -2.57
N HIS A 104 26.60 -5.12 -2.13
CA HIS A 104 27.53 -6.21 -1.81
C HIS A 104 28.29 -6.65 -3.08
N LYS A 105 29.51 -7.20 -2.95
CA LYS A 105 30.34 -7.64 -4.10
C LYS A 105 29.58 -8.50 -5.13
N ARG A 106 28.68 -9.38 -4.67
CA ARG A 106 27.85 -10.22 -5.56
C ARG A 106 26.78 -9.43 -6.31
N GLN A 107 26.24 -8.36 -5.71
CA GLN A 107 25.30 -7.45 -6.38
C GLN A 107 26.02 -6.55 -7.39
N ILE A 108 27.30 -6.21 -7.16
CA ILE A 108 28.12 -5.52 -8.16
C ILE A 108 28.31 -6.41 -9.39
N GLU A 109 28.54 -7.72 -9.22
CA GLU A 109 28.59 -8.65 -10.36
C GLU A 109 27.24 -8.76 -11.09
N TYR A 110 26.11 -8.74 -10.36
CA TYR A 110 24.79 -8.63 -10.97
C TYR A 110 24.61 -7.33 -11.77
N LEU A 111 25.06 -6.20 -11.24
CA LEU A 111 25.03 -4.93 -11.96
C LEU A 111 25.86 -4.99 -13.24
N LYS A 112 27.08 -5.57 -13.20
CA LYS A 112 27.91 -5.77 -14.39
C LYS A 112 27.26 -6.70 -15.41
N SER A 113 26.55 -7.75 -14.97
CA SER A 113 25.90 -8.68 -15.88
C SER A 113 24.74 -8.06 -16.68
N LYS A 114 24.28 -6.87 -16.28
CA LYS A 114 23.31 -6.07 -17.04
C LYS A 114 23.92 -5.31 -18.23
N GLY A 115 25.25 -5.30 -18.37
CA GLY A 115 25.95 -4.55 -19.41
C GLY A 115 25.64 -3.05 -19.32
N ASP A 116 25.13 -2.47 -20.40
CA ASP A 116 24.80 -1.04 -20.48
C ASP A 116 23.44 -0.67 -19.88
N LYS A 117 22.81 -1.59 -19.13
CA LYS A 117 21.54 -1.31 -18.43
C LYS A 117 21.79 -0.97 -16.96
N SER A 118 21.42 0.26 -16.58
CA SER A 118 21.37 0.68 -15.17
C SER A 118 20.32 -0.09 -14.37
N VAL A 119 20.53 -0.26 -13.06
CA VAL A 119 19.53 -0.85 -12.14
C VAL A 119 18.64 0.23 -11.53
N LEU A 120 17.43 -0.15 -11.12
CA LEU A 120 16.50 0.75 -10.43
C LEU A 120 16.75 0.71 -8.93
N TRP A 121 17.35 1.75 -8.37
CA TRP A 121 17.44 1.95 -6.93
C TRP A 121 16.09 2.42 -6.39
N ARG A 122 15.60 1.76 -5.35
CA ARG A 122 14.29 2.01 -4.72
C ARG A 122 14.49 2.18 -3.23
N PHE A 123 14.10 3.34 -2.69
CA PHE A 123 14.13 3.64 -1.25
C PHE A 123 12.70 3.68 -0.72
N ILE A 124 12.32 2.70 0.09
CA ILE A 124 10.95 2.47 0.53
C ILE A 124 10.75 3.14 1.89
N MET A 125 9.73 4.00 1.96
CA MET A 125 9.38 4.79 3.13
C MET A 125 8.44 4.02 4.08
N PRO A 126 8.50 4.30 5.41
CA PRO A 126 7.65 3.65 6.39
C PRO A 126 6.21 4.20 6.38
N SER A 127 5.32 3.54 7.12
CA SER A 127 3.89 3.87 7.19
C SER A 127 3.45 4.66 8.42
N TYR A 128 4.36 4.97 9.35
CA TYR A 128 4.03 5.47 10.70
C TYR A 128 4.53 6.87 11.05
N THR A 129 5.37 7.49 10.20
CA THR A 129 5.93 8.83 10.41
C THR A 129 6.06 9.53 9.07
N ARG A 130 5.89 10.86 9.04
CA ARG A 130 6.11 11.64 7.82
C ARG A 130 7.60 11.71 7.51
N ILE A 131 7.93 11.73 6.22
CA ILE A 131 9.30 11.82 5.73
C ILE A 131 9.43 13.07 4.85
N SER A 132 10.51 13.82 5.07
CA SER A 132 10.97 14.90 4.19
C SER A 132 12.18 14.45 3.39
N PHE A 133 12.11 14.58 2.07
CA PHE A 133 13.17 14.26 1.13
C PHE A 133 14.03 15.48 0.80
N TYR A 134 15.35 15.35 0.83
CA TYR A 134 16.28 16.45 0.54
C TYR A 134 17.07 16.23 -0.74
N ASN A 135 17.72 15.07 -0.87
CA ASN A 135 18.60 14.79 -1.99
C ASN A 135 18.84 13.30 -2.21
N VAL A 136 19.16 12.92 -3.44
CA VAL A 136 19.79 11.64 -3.79
C VAL A 136 21.07 11.97 -4.56
N GLN A 137 22.18 11.38 -4.15
CA GLN A 137 23.46 11.45 -4.83
C GLN A 137 23.95 10.03 -5.12
N ALA A 138 24.35 9.79 -6.35
CA ALA A 138 24.81 8.48 -6.79
C ALA A 138 26.31 8.57 -7.16
N GLU A 139 27.07 7.48 -6.97
CA GLU A 139 28.49 7.41 -7.39
C GLU A 139 28.68 7.78 -8.87
N SER A 140 27.81 7.26 -9.71
CA SER A 140 27.71 7.48 -11.16
C SER A 140 26.48 8.29 -11.52
N THR A 141 26.37 8.70 -12.78
CA THR A 141 25.24 9.45 -13.33
C THR A 141 23.90 8.74 -13.09
N ILE A 142 22.93 9.50 -12.58
CA ILE A 142 21.52 9.07 -12.54
C ILE A 142 20.92 9.21 -13.94
N THR A 143 20.41 8.11 -14.48
CA THR A 143 19.82 8.07 -15.82
C THR A 143 18.35 8.43 -15.81
N LYS A 144 17.84 8.90 -16.96
CA LYS A 144 16.42 9.20 -17.14
C LYS A 144 15.59 7.93 -16.97
N MET A 145 14.45 8.04 -16.30
CA MET A 145 13.50 6.94 -16.23
C MET A 145 12.56 6.98 -17.43
N THR A 146 12.55 5.90 -18.20
CA THR A 146 11.76 5.80 -19.45
C THR A 146 10.74 4.68 -19.41
N GLU A 147 10.77 3.81 -18.40
CA GLU A 147 9.89 2.66 -18.30
C GLU A 147 8.63 2.99 -17.49
N GLU A 148 7.47 2.70 -18.07
CA GLU A 148 6.21 2.69 -17.32
C GLU A 148 6.14 1.45 -16.43
N GLN A 149 5.57 1.62 -15.24
CA GLN A 149 5.40 0.54 -14.26
C GLN A 149 3.95 0.05 -14.28
N ASP A 150 3.77 -1.28 -14.28
CA ASP A 150 2.46 -1.93 -14.18
C ASP A 150 1.84 -1.67 -12.80
N THR A 151 1.08 -0.59 -12.73
CA THR A 151 0.70 0.03 -11.46
C THR A 151 -0.69 -0.40 -11.02
N TYR A 152 -0.79 -0.98 -9.82
CA TYR A 152 -2.05 -1.31 -9.16
C TYR A 152 -2.32 -0.34 -8.02
N VAL A 153 -3.59 -0.03 -7.79
CA VAL A 153 -4.02 0.75 -6.63
C VAL A 153 -4.47 -0.21 -5.54
N LEU A 154 -3.86 -0.12 -4.36
CA LEU A 154 -4.33 -0.80 -3.16
C LEU A 154 -5.04 0.20 -2.26
N TYR A 155 -6.33 -0.01 -1.98
CA TYR A 155 -7.09 0.78 -1.03
C TYR A 155 -7.62 -0.09 0.09
N GLY A 156 -7.36 0.31 1.34
CA GLY A 156 -7.79 -0.46 2.50
C GLY A 156 -7.49 0.20 3.83
N SER A 157 -7.58 -0.58 4.89
CA SER A 157 -7.48 -0.15 6.29
C SER A 157 -6.03 -0.10 6.80
N SER A 158 -5.86 -0.19 8.11
CA SER A 158 -4.56 -0.34 8.76
C SER A 158 -3.83 -1.60 8.31
N ILE A 159 -4.58 -2.67 8.01
CA ILE A 159 -4.04 -3.94 7.55
C ILE A 159 -3.31 -3.74 6.22
N SER A 160 -3.99 -3.17 5.23
CA SER A 160 -3.40 -2.82 3.92
C SER A 160 -2.33 -1.74 4.01
N GLN A 161 -2.37 -0.86 5.02
CA GLN A 161 -1.29 0.09 5.27
C GLN A 161 -0.03 -0.57 5.87
N GLY A 162 -0.14 -1.82 6.33
CA GLY A 162 0.97 -2.64 6.83
C GLY A 162 1.11 -2.70 8.35
N VAL A 163 0.08 -2.33 9.12
CA VAL A 163 0.10 -2.48 10.58
C VAL A 163 0.16 -3.97 10.95
N GLY A 164 0.99 -4.30 11.95
CA GLY A 164 1.23 -5.65 12.43
C GLY A 164 2.40 -6.37 11.75
N ALA A 165 2.88 -5.86 10.61
CA ALA A 165 4.14 -6.31 10.01
C ALA A 165 5.35 -5.73 10.77
N LEU A 166 6.46 -6.46 10.81
CA LEU A 166 7.71 -6.00 11.45
C LEU A 166 8.29 -4.75 10.77
N ASN A 167 8.17 -4.67 9.44
CA ASN A 167 8.53 -3.50 8.66
C ASN A 167 7.70 -3.45 7.37
N VAL A 168 7.85 -2.36 6.61
CA VAL A 168 7.07 -2.13 5.39
C VAL A 168 7.31 -3.19 4.30
N ALA A 169 8.49 -3.80 4.23
CA ALA A 169 8.77 -4.87 3.26
C ALA A 169 8.18 -6.23 3.67
N SER A 170 7.72 -6.37 4.92
CA SER A 170 7.03 -7.56 5.43
C SER A 170 5.51 -7.47 5.35
N CYS A 171 4.95 -6.31 4.98
CA CYS A 171 3.49 -6.22 4.83
C CYS A 171 3.02 -6.92 3.56
N TYR A 172 1.78 -7.40 3.55
CA TYR A 172 1.26 -8.17 2.43
C TYR A 172 1.27 -7.38 1.12
N ALA A 173 1.09 -6.06 1.19
CA ALA A 173 1.09 -5.20 0.02
C ALA A 173 2.46 -5.19 -0.67
N PHE A 174 3.54 -5.02 0.09
CA PHE A 174 4.88 -5.06 -0.48
C PHE A 174 5.25 -6.48 -0.94
N ARG A 175 4.78 -7.50 -0.24
CA ARG A 175 5.02 -8.89 -0.63
C ARG A 175 4.33 -9.25 -1.94
N LEU A 176 3.09 -8.81 -2.11
CA LEU A 176 2.34 -8.98 -3.36
C LEU A 176 3.04 -8.27 -4.54
N GLN A 177 3.54 -7.05 -4.31
CA GLN A 177 4.30 -6.28 -5.30
C GLN A 177 5.49 -7.09 -5.85
N GLU A 178 6.26 -7.67 -4.94
CA GLU A 178 7.48 -8.42 -5.29
C GLU A 178 7.16 -9.78 -5.92
N GLU A 179 6.13 -10.48 -5.45
CA GLU A 179 5.74 -11.80 -5.98
C GLU A 179 5.12 -11.72 -7.38
N LEU A 180 4.38 -10.64 -7.67
CA LEU A 180 3.74 -10.43 -8.98
C LEU A 180 4.61 -9.61 -9.94
N HIS A 181 5.72 -9.03 -9.49
CA HIS A 181 6.55 -8.11 -10.27
C HIS A 181 5.76 -6.93 -10.85
N ILE A 182 4.78 -6.43 -10.08
CA ILE A 182 4.00 -5.22 -10.38
C ILE A 182 4.47 -4.09 -9.48
N SER A 183 3.91 -2.89 -9.66
CA SER A 183 4.08 -1.78 -8.72
C SER A 183 2.77 -1.45 -8.03
N ILE A 184 2.80 -1.07 -6.75
CA ILE A 184 1.59 -0.83 -5.95
C ILE A 184 1.58 0.59 -5.38
N LEU A 185 0.56 1.36 -5.77
CA LEU A 185 0.19 2.59 -5.07
C LEU A 185 -0.60 2.19 -3.82
N ASN A 186 0.10 2.00 -2.70
CA ASN A 186 -0.56 1.75 -1.43
C ASN A 186 -1.27 3.04 -0.96
N LYS A 187 -2.58 3.10 -1.15
CA LYS A 187 -3.49 4.18 -0.77
C LYS A 187 -4.28 3.86 0.49
N SER A 188 -3.88 2.85 1.25
CA SER A 188 -4.57 2.45 2.47
C SER A 188 -4.46 3.48 3.61
N LEU A 189 -5.50 3.59 4.44
CA LEU A 189 -5.63 4.59 5.50
C LEU A 189 -5.98 3.89 6.84
N SER A 190 -5.00 3.78 7.75
CA SER A 190 -5.18 3.19 9.08
C SER A 190 -6.27 3.86 9.88
N GLY A 191 -7.29 3.08 10.24
CA GLY A 191 -8.44 3.57 11.00
C GLY A 191 -9.38 4.48 10.19
N SER A 192 -9.20 4.58 8.87
CA SER A 192 -9.94 5.53 8.03
C SER A 192 -10.18 5.06 6.58
N CYS A 193 -10.23 3.75 6.32
CA CYS A 193 -10.85 3.24 5.09
C CYS A 193 -12.38 3.40 5.18
N LEU A 194 -12.87 4.61 4.86
CA LEU A 194 -14.27 5.01 5.06
C LEU A 194 -15.01 5.29 3.76
N LEU A 195 -14.39 5.03 2.60
CA LEU A 195 -15.03 5.12 1.29
C LEU A 195 -15.62 6.51 1.01
N GLU A 196 -14.92 7.58 1.40
CA GLU A 196 -15.35 8.94 1.13
C GLU A 196 -15.42 9.20 -0.38
N PRO A 197 -16.47 9.86 -0.92
CA PRO A 197 -16.60 10.11 -2.35
C PRO A 197 -15.40 10.84 -2.98
N ASP A 198 -14.84 11.85 -2.31
CA ASP A 198 -13.64 12.56 -2.79
C ASP A 198 -12.41 11.65 -2.87
N VAL A 199 -12.27 10.71 -1.92
CA VAL A 199 -11.19 9.71 -1.94
C VAL A 199 -11.41 8.75 -3.10
N ILE A 200 -12.62 8.23 -3.26
CA ILE A 200 -12.99 7.31 -4.35
C ILE A 200 -12.73 7.96 -5.71
N ASN A 201 -13.22 9.18 -5.93
CA ASN A 201 -13.03 9.92 -7.18
C ASN A 201 -11.55 10.10 -7.51
N TYR A 202 -10.72 10.41 -6.50
CA TYR A 202 -9.28 10.49 -6.68
C TYR A 202 -8.66 9.14 -7.07
N LEU A 203 -9.03 8.04 -6.41
CA LEU A 203 -8.50 6.71 -6.71
C LEU A 203 -8.88 6.22 -8.11
N VAL A 204 -10.13 6.47 -8.53
CA VAL A 204 -10.63 6.14 -9.87
C VAL A 204 -9.92 7.00 -10.92
N GLY A 205 -9.55 8.24 -10.59
CA GLY A 205 -8.79 9.12 -11.48
C GLY A 205 -7.33 8.69 -11.72
N LEU A 206 -6.78 7.77 -10.92
CA LEU A 206 -5.40 7.31 -11.11
C LEU A 206 -5.27 6.44 -12.37
N ASN A 207 -4.11 6.52 -13.03
CA ASN A 207 -3.73 5.57 -14.07
C ASN A 207 -3.30 4.27 -13.39
N ALA A 208 -4.14 3.24 -13.46
CA ALA A 208 -3.94 1.96 -12.80
C ALA A 208 -4.31 0.83 -13.76
N LYS A 209 -3.51 -0.23 -13.75
CA LYS A 209 -3.83 -1.48 -14.45
C LYS A 209 -4.89 -2.28 -13.71
N GLY A 210 -4.98 -2.16 -12.39
CA GLY A 210 -5.99 -2.84 -11.58
C GLY A 210 -6.10 -2.29 -10.17
N TYR A 211 -7.07 -2.81 -9.43
CA TYR A 211 -7.40 -2.38 -8.07
C TYR A 211 -7.44 -3.59 -7.14
N VAL A 212 -6.81 -3.44 -5.97
CA VAL A 212 -6.95 -4.36 -4.84
C VAL A 212 -7.64 -3.60 -3.71
N LEU A 213 -8.76 -4.11 -3.21
CA LEU A 213 -9.62 -3.41 -2.27
C LEU A 213 -9.82 -4.24 -1.00
N GLU A 214 -9.52 -3.67 0.16
CA GLU A 214 -9.82 -4.25 1.47
C GLU A 214 -10.78 -3.32 2.21
N LEU A 215 -12.04 -3.73 2.34
CA LEU A 215 -13.14 -2.84 2.73
C LEU A 215 -13.79 -3.28 4.05
N GLY A 216 -14.41 -2.32 4.73
CA GLY A 216 -15.31 -2.58 5.86
C GLY A 216 -14.66 -2.56 7.24
N CYS A 217 -13.37 -2.89 7.35
CA CYS A 217 -12.69 -3.02 8.65
C CYS A 217 -12.76 -1.77 9.53
N ASN A 218 -12.63 -0.57 8.95
CA ASN A 218 -12.80 0.68 9.70
C ASN A 218 -14.24 1.18 9.71
N ALA A 219 -14.98 0.96 8.62
CA ALA A 219 -16.36 1.40 8.50
C ALA A 219 -17.27 0.76 9.57
N ARG A 220 -17.08 -0.53 9.91
CA ARG A 220 -17.91 -1.21 10.93
C ARG A 220 -17.92 -0.49 12.29
N GLY A 221 -16.83 0.19 12.64
CA GLY A 221 -16.70 0.90 13.91
C GLY A 221 -17.45 2.23 13.98
N VAL A 222 -17.78 2.85 12.84
CA VAL A 222 -18.32 4.23 12.81
C VAL A 222 -19.55 4.42 11.92
N MET A 223 -19.82 3.46 11.02
CA MET A 223 -20.82 3.56 9.98
C MET A 223 -21.96 2.58 10.23
N GLY A 224 -23.17 3.00 9.83
CA GLY A 224 -24.34 2.13 9.75
C GLY A 224 -24.40 1.37 8.42
N GLU A 225 -25.27 0.37 8.34
CA GLU A 225 -25.36 -0.56 7.21
C GLU A 225 -25.73 0.13 5.88
N ASN A 226 -26.66 1.09 5.92
CA ASN A 226 -27.16 1.75 4.71
C ASN A 226 -26.09 2.66 4.09
N GLU A 227 -25.35 3.38 4.93
CA GLU A 227 -24.26 4.24 4.46
C GLU A 227 -23.09 3.41 3.93
N PHE A 228 -22.76 2.28 4.56
CA PHE A 228 -21.71 1.39 4.05
C PHE A 228 -22.08 0.82 2.69
N ALA A 229 -23.30 0.27 2.55
CA ALA A 229 -23.80 -0.24 1.28
C ALA A 229 -23.77 0.83 0.19
N LYS A 230 -24.25 2.05 0.48
CA LYS A 230 -24.24 3.19 -0.45
C LYS A 230 -22.82 3.54 -0.93
N ARG A 231 -21.84 3.56 -0.04
CA ARG A 231 -20.45 3.92 -0.39
C ARG A 231 -19.73 2.83 -1.16
N VAL A 232 -19.96 1.56 -0.82
CA VAL A 232 -19.44 0.43 -1.61
C VAL A 232 -20.06 0.44 -3.00
N ASP A 233 -21.37 0.69 -3.10
CA ASP A 233 -22.07 0.81 -4.36
C ASP A 233 -21.47 1.91 -5.25
N TYR A 234 -21.28 3.11 -4.69
CA TYR A 234 -20.65 4.23 -5.40
C TYR A 234 -19.22 3.92 -5.89
N LEU A 235 -18.39 3.26 -5.06
CA LEU A 235 -17.04 2.84 -5.46
C LEU A 235 -17.08 1.87 -6.65
N LEU A 236 -17.90 0.83 -6.56
CA LEU A 236 -17.94 -0.21 -7.59
C LEU A 236 -18.61 0.28 -8.87
N ASP A 237 -19.63 1.11 -8.78
CA ASP A 237 -20.26 1.76 -9.94
C ASP A 237 -19.24 2.60 -10.72
N LEU A 238 -18.48 3.46 -10.03
CA LEU A 238 -17.47 4.29 -10.69
C LEU A 238 -16.33 3.47 -11.28
N LEU A 239 -15.82 2.47 -10.56
CA LEU A 239 -14.74 1.63 -11.08
C LEU A 239 -15.21 0.82 -12.29
N THR A 240 -16.38 0.19 -12.24
CA THR A 240 -16.88 -0.60 -13.38
C THR A 240 -17.25 0.26 -14.57
N THR A 241 -17.73 1.48 -14.35
CA THR A 241 -18.10 2.41 -15.43
C THR A 241 -16.88 3.08 -16.06
N LEU A 242 -15.93 3.57 -15.25
CA LEU A 242 -14.81 4.38 -15.74
C LEU A 242 -13.53 3.58 -15.97
N LYS A 243 -13.43 2.37 -15.42
CA LYS A 243 -12.29 1.45 -15.55
C LYS A 243 -12.73 0.04 -15.96
N PRO A 244 -13.55 -0.10 -17.02
CA PRO A 244 -14.23 -1.37 -17.35
C PRO A 244 -13.27 -2.54 -17.61
N ASN A 245 -12.03 -2.27 -18.04
CA ASN A 245 -11.02 -3.29 -18.35
C ASN A 245 -10.05 -3.59 -17.20
N CYS A 246 -10.12 -2.85 -16.09
CA CYS A 246 -9.23 -3.04 -14.96
C CYS A 246 -9.79 -4.13 -14.03
N PRO A 247 -9.02 -5.18 -13.67
CA PRO A 247 -9.43 -6.11 -12.63
C PRO A 247 -9.57 -5.41 -11.29
N ILE A 248 -10.67 -5.70 -10.59
CA ILE A 248 -11.00 -5.21 -9.26
C ILE A 248 -11.05 -6.41 -8.31
N VAL A 249 -10.02 -6.60 -7.52
CA VAL A 249 -9.89 -7.71 -6.57
C VAL A 249 -10.27 -7.23 -5.17
N ILE A 250 -11.38 -7.70 -4.64
CA ILE A 250 -11.82 -7.40 -3.28
C ILE A 250 -11.34 -8.50 -2.33
N VAL A 251 -10.53 -8.12 -1.34
CA VAL A 251 -10.11 -8.97 -0.23
C VAL A 251 -11.10 -8.77 0.91
N ASN A 252 -11.95 -9.76 1.16
CA ASN A 252 -12.92 -9.72 2.23
C ASN A 252 -12.28 -10.03 3.58
N ILE A 253 -11.54 -9.06 4.12
CA ILE A 253 -10.81 -9.23 5.37
C ILE A 253 -11.74 -9.52 6.56
N LEU A 254 -12.99 -9.05 6.51
CA LEU A 254 -13.97 -9.31 7.55
C LEU A 254 -14.30 -10.79 7.63
N GLN A 255 -14.51 -11.45 6.49
CA GLN A 255 -14.75 -12.91 6.46
C GLN A 255 -13.53 -13.69 6.95
N ILE A 256 -12.32 -13.24 6.61
CA ILE A 256 -11.08 -13.87 7.09
C ILE A 256 -10.99 -13.78 8.62
N LEU A 257 -11.25 -12.59 9.20
CA LEU A 257 -11.27 -12.39 10.65
C LEU A 257 -12.37 -13.21 11.33
N GLU A 258 -13.59 -13.22 10.76
CA GLU A 258 -14.72 -13.98 11.30
C GLU A 258 -14.43 -15.49 11.34
N ASN A 259 -13.78 -16.03 10.30
CA ASN A 259 -13.35 -17.43 10.31
C ASN A 259 -12.35 -17.72 11.44
N ILE A 260 -11.36 -16.85 11.67
CA ILE A 260 -10.39 -17.01 12.76
C ILE A 260 -11.10 -16.94 14.11
N TYR A 261 -11.98 -15.96 14.31
CA TYR A 261 -12.70 -15.78 15.56
C TYR A 261 -13.62 -16.96 15.87
N HIS A 262 -14.42 -17.39 14.89
CA HIS A 262 -15.34 -18.52 15.04
C HIS A 262 -14.59 -19.82 15.41
N HIS A 263 -13.47 -20.13 14.74
CA HIS A 263 -12.69 -21.34 15.03
C HIS A 263 -12.05 -21.34 16.42
N ASN A 264 -11.79 -20.15 17.00
CA ASN A 264 -11.12 -20.02 18.29
C ASN A 264 -12.06 -19.52 19.40
N ALA A 265 -13.37 -19.58 19.19
CA ALA A 265 -14.39 -19.11 20.12
C ALA A 265 -14.17 -17.67 20.63
N VAL A 266 -13.61 -16.79 19.78
CA VAL A 266 -13.45 -15.36 20.06
C VAL A 266 -14.72 -14.62 19.64
N ILE A 267 -15.22 -13.75 20.51
CA ILE A 267 -16.40 -12.92 20.21
C ILE A 267 -15.91 -11.50 19.89
N SER A 268 -16.08 -11.10 18.62
CA SER A 268 -15.81 -9.73 18.18
C SER A 268 -16.93 -8.79 18.68
N GLU A 269 -16.57 -7.62 19.19
CA GLU A 269 -17.55 -6.56 19.51
C GLU A 269 -18.33 -6.10 18.26
N PHE A 270 -17.82 -6.40 17.06
CA PHE A 270 -18.44 -6.07 15.78
C PHE A 270 -19.14 -7.26 15.10
N GLU A 271 -19.26 -8.43 15.73
CA GLU A 271 -19.73 -9.67 15.10
C GLU A 271 -20.98 -9.49 14.22
N VAL A 272 -22.01 -8.82 14.74
CA VAL A 272 -23.27 -8.56 14.01
C VAL A 272 -23.01 -7.71 12.76
N LYS A 273 -22.22 -6.65 12.89
CA LYS A 273 -21.87 -5.77 11.76
C LYS A 273 -20.95 -6.47 10.75
N ASP A 274 -20.03 -7.31 11.22
CA ASP A 274 -19.13 -8.08 10.35
C ASP A 274 -19.95 -9.00 9.45
N LYS A 275 -20.84 -9.82 10.02
CA LYS A 275 -21.74 -10.71 9.26
C LYS A 275 -22.58 -9.95 8.23
N LEU A 276 -23.10 -8.79 8.62
CA LEU A 276 -23.89 -7.93 7.76
C LEU A 276 -23.07 -7.33 6.60
N PHE A 277 -21.91 -6.75 6.88
CA PHE A 277 -21.05 -6.12 5.88
C PHE A 277 -20.48 -7.17 4.92
N ILE A 278 -20.12 -8.36 5.42
CA ILE A 278 -19.73 -9.51 4.58
C ILE A 278 -20.85 -9.85 3.59
N LYS A 279 -22.10 -9.94 4.06
CA LYS A 279 -23.26 -10.21 3.19
C LYS A 279 -23.44 -9.12 2.14
N GLN A 280 -23.34 -7.85 2.54
CA GLN A 280 -23.46 -6.71 1.62
C GLN A 280 -22.35 -6.69 0.56
N ILE A 281 -21.08 -6.93 0.93
CA ILE A 281 -19.97 -7.04 -0.01
C ILE A 281 -20.24 -8.14 -1.04
N LYS A 282 -20.67 -9.33 -0.60
CA LYS A 282 -21.02 -10.45 -1.50
C LYS A 282 -22.16 -10.07 -2.45
N GLN A 283 -23.18 -9.39 -1.96
CA GLN A 283 -24.30 -8.91 -2.78
C GLN A 283 -23.86 -7.86 -3.81
N MET A 284 -23.02 -6.91 -3.41
CA MET A 284 -22.50 -5.87 -4.32
C MET A 284 -21.59 -6.47 -5.39
N VAL A 285 -20.71 -7.41 -5.04
CA VAL A 285 -19.89 -8.13 -6.03
C VAL A 285 -20.79 -8.84 -7.04
N LYS A 286 -21.84 -9.53 -6.60
CA LYS A 286 -22.80 -10.18 -7.50
C LYS A 286 -23.56 -9.17 -8.38
N LYS A 287 -23.92 -8.00 -7.85
CA LYS A 287 -24.59 -6.94 -8.62
C LYS A 287 -23.72 -6.44 -9.79
N TYR A 288 -22.41 -6.38 -9.59
CA TYR A 288 -21.48 -5.80 -10.57
C TYR A 288 -20.67 -6.84 -11.36
N SER A 289 -20.75 -8.14 -11.03
CA SER A 289 -20.05 -9.21 -11.75
C SER A 289 -20.43 -9.30 -13.23
N ASP A 290 -21.64 -8.88 -13.57
CA ASP A 290 -22.14 -8.90 -14.95
C ASP A 290 -21.65 -7.69 -15.77
N LYS A 291 -21.08 -6.68 -15.11
CA LYS A 291 -20.67 -5.40 -15.71
C LYS A 291 -19.15 -5.18 -15.74
N GLY A 292 -18.38 -5.88 -14.92
CA GLY A 292 -16.95 -5.63 -14.82
C GLY A 292 -16.15 -6.82 -14.29
N HIS A 293 -14.82 -6.68 -14.38
CA HIS A 293 -13.85 -7.65 -13.89
C HIS A 293 -13.70 -7.59 -12.37
N ILE A 294 -14.79 -7.86 -11.64
CA ILE A 294 -14.78 -7.88 -10.18
C ILE A 294 -14.60 -9.30 -9.66
N TYR A 295 -13.66 -9.42 -8.73
CA TYR A 295 -13.30 -10.66 -8.09
C TYR A 295 -13.35 -10.51 -6.57
N LEU A 296 -13.71 -11.60 -5.89
CA LEU A 296 -13.85 -11.62 -4.43
C LEU A 296 -13.06 -12.77 -3.83
N ILE A 297 -12.14 -12.43 -2.93
CA ILE A 297 -11.38 -13.36 -2.11
C ILE A 297 -12.04 -13.39 -0.73
N ASN A 298 -12.78 -14.46 -0.45
CA ASN A 298 -13.52 -14.65 0.80
C ASN A 298 -12.79 -15.49 1.86
N SER A 299 -11.70 -16.13 1.48
CA SER A 299 -10.93 -16.97 2.39
C SER A 299 -9.47 -16.98 2.01
N ILE A 300 -8.63 -17.21 3.01
CA ILE A 300 -7.24 -17.59 2.83
C ILE A 300 -7.07 -19.00 3.38
N LYS A 301 -6.15 -19.78 2.80
CA LYS A 301 -5.88 -21.14 3.27
C LYS A 301 -5.44 -21.08 4.74
N ASN A 302 -5.99 -21.94 5.58
CA ASN A 302 -5.70 -22.00 7.02
C ASN A 302 -6.05 -20.70 7.79
N ALA A 303 -7.08 -19.96 7.37
CA ALA A 303 -7.66 -18.79 8.07
C ALA A 303 -8.38 -19.15 9.39
N THR A 304 -7.77 -19.99 10.22
CA THR A 304 -8.38 -20.58 11.42
C THR A 304 -7.49 -20.43 12.64
N SER A 305 -6.26 -19.93 12.50
CA SER A 305 -5.29 -19.82 13.60
C SER A 305 -5.15 -18.38 14.09
N LEU A 306 -5.18 -18.18 15.41
CA LEU A 306 -4.88 -16.90 16.05
C LEU A 306 -3.43 -16.43 15.83
N GLU A 307 -2.50 -17.33 15.47
CA GLU A 307 -1.11 -16.97 15.16
C GLU A 307 -0.98 -16.05 13.93
N LEU A 308 -2.01 -16.00 13.09
CA LEU A 308 -2.09 -15.06 11.98
C LEU A 308 -2.30 -13.62 12.45
N LEU A 309 -2.66 -13.40 13.71
CA LEU A 309 -2.96 -12.09 14.28
C LEU A 309 -1.91 -11.69 15.31
N THR A 310 -1.82 -10.39 15.58
CA THR A 310 -0.98 -9.83 16.64
C THR A 310 -1.70 -9.84 17.99
N GLN A 311 -1.08 -9.23 19.00
CA GLN A 311 -1.59 -9.15 20.38
C GLN A 311 -3.00 -8.56 20.51
N ASP A 312 -3.45 -7.74 19.55
CA ASP A 312 -4.79 -7.15 19.57
C ASP A 312 -5.87 -8.02 18.90
N LEU A 313 -5.49 -9.20 18.42
CA LEU A 313 -6.35 -10.14 17.71
C LEU A 313 -7.08 -9.49 16.53
N LEU A 314 -6.52 -8.44 15.91
CA LEU A 314 -7.10 -7.74 14.77
C LEU A 314 -6.09 -7.57 13.65
N HIS A 315 -4.93 -6.99 13.95
CA HIS A 315 -3.92 -6.77 12.92
C HIS A 315 -3.18 -8.07 12.61
N PRO A 316 -2.89 -8.37 11.34
CA PRO A 316 -2.12 -9.57 11.00
C PRO A 316 -0.69 -9.50 11.53
N SER A 317 -0.21 -10.60 12.08
CA SER A 317 1.22 -10.82 12.30
C SER A 317 1.96 -10.91 10.95
N ASN A 318 3.29 -11.00 10.93
CA ASN A 318 4.02 -11.28 9.69
C ASN A 318 3.50 -12.53 8.97
N LYS A 319 3.19 -13.60 9.72
CA LYS A 319 2.62 -14.84 9.18
C LYS A 319 1.25 -14.57 8.55
N GLY A 320 0.43 -13.73 9.18
CA GLY A 320 -0.84 -13.27 8.63
C GLY A 320 -0.68 -12.44 7.35
N HIS A 321 0.25 -11.48 7.33
CA HIS A 321 0.57 -10.70 6.13
C HIS A 321 1.04 -11.60 4.97
N GLU A 322 1.90 -12.58 5.24
CA GLU A 322 2.33 -13.55 4.24
C GLU A 322 1.16 -14.39 3.72
N ALA A 323 0.29 -14.89 4.61
CA ALA A 323 -0.88 -15.67 4.22
C ALA A 323 -1.85 -14.87 3.34
N ILE A 324 -2.07 -13.59 3.66
CA ILE A 324 -2.88 -12.68 2.83
C ILE A 324 -2.20 -12.47 1.47
N SER A 325 -0.90 -12.16 1.44
CA SER A 325 -0.15 -11.96 0.19
C SER A 325 -0.26 -13.18 -0.72
N ARG A 326 0.01 -14.37 -0.18
CA ARG A 326 -0.03 -15.63 -0.92
C ARG A 326 -1.39 -15.90 -1.53
N ALA A 327 -2.46 -15.70 -0.77
CA ALA A 327 -3.81 -15.92 -1.27
C ALA A 327 -4.18 -14.97 -2.41
N VAL A 328 -3.81 -13.68 -2.29
CA VAL A 328 -4.02 -12.70 -3.36
C VAL A 328 -3.17 -13.03 -4.59
N TYR A 329 -1.89 -13.36 -4.40
CA TYR A 329 -0.97 -13.79 -5.45
C TYR A 329 -1.53 -14.99 -6.23
N GLU A 330 -1.88 -16.08 -5.54
CA GLU A 330 -2.40 -17.30 -6.16
C GLU A 330 -3.69 -17.03 -6.93
N PHE A 331 -4.57 -16.21 -6.34
CA PHE A 331 -5.81 -15.81 -6.97
C PHE A 331 -5.57 -15.01 -8.26
N MET A 332 -4.71 -13.98 -8.20
CA MET A 332 -4.42 -13.13 -9.35
C MET A 332 -3.73 -13.90 -10.47
N ARG A 333 -2.78 -14.78 -10.16
CA ARG A 333 -2.11 -15.65 -11.15
C ARG A 333 -3.08 -16.62 -11.80
N LYS A 334 -3.93 -17.29 -11.00
CA LYS A 334 -4.94 -18.23 -11.52
C LYS A 334 -5.90 -17.58 -12.50
N ASN A 335 -6.29 -16.33 -12.23
CA ASN A 335 -7.24 -15.59 -13.06
C ASN A 335 -6.57 -14.69 -14.12
N LYS A 336 -5.23 -14.73 -14.26
CA LYS A 336 -4.45 -13.92 -15.22
C LYS A 336 -4.71 -12.42 -15.09
N LEU A 337 -4.73 -11.92 -13.85
CA LEU A 337 -5.05 -10.53 -13.54
C LEU A 337 -3.84 -9.59 -13.56
N CYS A 338 -2.67 -10.10 -13.90
CA CYS A 338 -1.37 -9.43 -13.95
C CYS A 338 -0.42 -10.18 -14.90
#